data_AF-A0A8T5FLQ7-F1
#
_entry.id   AF-A0A8T5FLQ7-F1
#
_cell.length_a   1.000
_cell.length_b   1.000
_cell.length_c   1.000
_cell.angle_alpha   90.00
_cell.angle_beta   90.00
_cell.angle_gamma   90.00
#
_symmetry.space_group_name_H-M   'P 1'
#
loop_
_entity.id
_entity.type
_entity.pdbx_description
1 polymer ?
#
loop_
_entity_poly.entity_id
_entity_poly.type
_entity_poly.pdbx_seq_one_letter_code
_entity_poly.pdbx_strand_id
1 'polypeptide(L)'
;MNKAQSQNRLAEIQEIELIKKSQVLNFLPEMQCSDNNNLDPDCYDLIKIQKFKDYAVTDTEYYHSMLGYIRIEIEQFDPSPDVTTPPEKWEVYDFKPEKEAGEKAIQFPVLLRDVVDNSDYFGIIYLKIYK
;
A
#
# COMPACT_ATOMS: atom_id res chain seq x y z
N MET A 1 -8.79 -4.85 37.46
CA MET A 1 -7.95 -4.81 36.24
C MET A 1 -6.97 -3.66 36.38
N ASN A 2 -5.67 -3.93 36.41
CA ASN A 2 -4.65 -2.87 36.58
C ASN A 2 -4.57 -2.00 35.31
N LYS A 3 -4.46 -0.67 35.47
CA LYS A 3 -4.35 0.30 34.35
C LYS A 3 -3.24 -0.09 33.35
N ALA A 4 -2.09 -0.54 33.84
CA ALA A 4 -0.98 -1.02 33.02
C ALA A 4 -1.34 -2.25 32.15
N GLN A 5 -2.13 -3.18 32.71
CA GLN A 5 -2.56 -4.38 32.00
C GLN A 5 -3.60 -4.07 30.91
N SER A 6 -4.44 -3.06 31.14
CA SER A 6 -5.38 -2.57 30.13
C SER A 6 -4.69 -1.80 29.00
N GLN A 7 -3.61 -1.08 29.30
CA GLN A 7 -2.82 -0.36 28.30
C GLN A 7 -2.01 -1.30 27.41
N ASN A 8 -1.37 -2.33 27.99
CA ASN A 8 -0.66 -3.34 27.20
C ASN A 8 -1.61 -4.09 26.26
N ARG A 9 -2.81 -4.46 26.73
CA ARG A 9 -3.80 -5.13 25.89
C ARG A 9 -4.29 -4.25 24.74
N LEU A 10 -4.41 -2.94 24.96
CA LEU A 10 -4.77 -1.98 23.89
C LEU A 10 -3.64 -1.85 22.86
N ALA A 11 -2.38 -1.83 23.30
CA ALA A 11 -1.23 -1.81 22.40
C ALA A 11 -1.15 -3.09 21.55
N GLU A 12 -1.34 -4.26 22.16
CA GLU A 12 -1.38 -5.56 21.45
C GLU A 12 -2.50 -5.60 20.40
N ILE A 13 -3.70 -5.09 20.71
CA ILE A 13 -4.80 -5.01 19.74
C ILE A 13 -4.44 -4.10 18.57
N GLN A 14 -3.80 -2.96 18.84
CA GLN A 14 -3.37 -2.02 17.79
C GLN A 14 -2.26 -2.59 16.91
N GLU A 15 -1.36 -3.40 17.47
CA GLU A 15 -0.33 -4.10 16.70
C GLU A 15 -0.94 -5.20 15.81
N ILE A 16 -1.86 -5.99 16.35
CA ILE A 16 -2.58 -7.01 15.57
C ILE A 16 -3.39 -6.37 14.44
N GLU A 17 -4.07 -5.25 14.70
CA GLU A 17 -4.80 -4.52 13.67
C GLU A 17 -3.86 -3.97 12.58
N LEU A 18 -2.68 -3.50 12.97
CA LEU A 18 -1.65 -3.06 12.04
C LEU A 18 -1.18 -4.20 11.13
N ILE A 19 -0.91 -5.37 11.70
CA ILE A 19 -0.45 -6.55 10.94
C ILE A 19 -1.54 -7.05 9.99
N LYS A 20 -2.80 -7.05 10.43
CA LYS A 20 -3.94 -7.39 9.56
C LYS A 20 -4.08 -6.39 8.41
N LYS A 21 -3.87 -5.10 8.70
CA LYS A 21 -3.86 -4.04 7.68
C LYS A 21 -2.62 -4.10 6.79
N SER A 22 -1.47 -4.58 7.24
CA SER A 22 -0.32 -4.79 6.35
C SER A 22 -0.53 -5.97 5.39
N GLN A 23 -1.29 -6.99 5.82
CA GLN A 23 -1.70 -8.06 4.93
C GLN A 23 -2.60 -7.57 3.79
N VAL A 24 -3.23 -6.39 3.90
CA VAL A 24 -4.05 -5.74 2.86
C VAL A 24 -3.33 -5.64 1.51
N LEU A 25 -2.01 -5.45 1.50
CA LEU A 25 -1.25 -5.41 0.25
C LEU A 25 -1.24 -6.77 -0.48
N ASN A 26 -1.33 -7.89 0.26
CA ASN A 26 -1.54 -9.21 -0.33
C ASN A 26 -2.97 -9.39 -0.88
N PHE A 27 -3.90 -8.49 -0.54
CA PHE A 27 -5.28 -8.50 -1.05
C PHE A 27 -5.47 -7.56 -2.25
N LEU A 28 -4.40 -6.99 -2.80
CA LEU A 28 -4.46 -6.25 -4.06
C LEU A 28 -3.70 -7.01 -5.17
N PRO A 29 -4.08 -8.26 -5.49
CA PRO A 29 -3.47 -9.03 -6.57
C PRO A 29 -3.58 -8.32 -7.92
N GLU A 30 -4.52 -7.38 -8.05
CA GLU A 30 -4.71 -6.55 -9.25
C GLU A 30 -3.51 -5.66 -9.55
N MET A 31 -2.66 -5.33 -8.56
CA MET A 31 -1.43 -4.56 -8.75
C MET A 31 -0.18 -5.43 -8.85
N GLN A 32 -0.26 -6.70 -8.42
CA GLN A 32 0.91 -7.59 -8.33
C GLN A 32 1.34 -8.11 -9.71
N CYS A 33 2.64 -8.41 -9.82
CA CYS A 33 3.17 -9.15 -10.95
C CYS A 33 2.53 -10.55 -11.00
N SER A 34 2.19 -10.99 -12.21
CA SER A 34 1.62 -12.32 -12.43
C SER A 34 2.40 -13.01 -13.54
N ASP A 35 3.04 -14.13 -13.25
CA ASP A 35 3.68 -14.99 -14.25
C ASP A 35 3.12 -16.41 -14.13
N ASN A 36 2.63 -16.97 -15.23
CA ASN A 36 2.08 -18.33 -15.30
C ASN A 36 1.09 -18.66 -14.15
N ASN A 37 0.15 -17.76 -13.87
CA ASN A 37 -0.84 -17.85 -12.77
C ASN A 37 -0.26 -17.82 -11.34
N ASN A 38 1.02 -17.55 -11.16
CA ASN A 38 1.61 -17.30 -9.85
C ASN A 38 1.72 -15.79 -9.62
N LEU A 39 1.25 -15.36 -8.45
CA LEU A 39 1.46 -14.00 -7.96
C LEU A 39 2.78 -13.96 -7.21
N ASP A 40 3.62 -12.99 -7.54
CA ASP A 40 4.81 -12.68 -6.77
C ASP A 40 4.46 -11.58 -5.76
N PRO A 41 4.43 -11.89 -4.45
CA PRO A 41 3.93 -10.96 -3.42
C PRO A 41 4.80 -9.71 -3.25
N ASP A 42 6.07 -9.78 -3.64
CA ASP A 42 7.03 -8.68 -3.49
C ASP A 42 7.20 -7.89 -4.79
N CYS A 43 6.52 -8.29 -5.88
CA CYS A 43 6.58 -7.65 -7.19
C CYS A 43 5.25 -7.01 -7.58
N TYR A 44 5.32 -5.75 -8.02
CA TYR A 44 4.17 -4.98 -8.49
C TYR A 44 4.43 -4.43 -9.88
N ASP A 45 3.42 -4.52 -10.74
CA ASP A 45 3.50 -4.12 -12.14
C ASP A 45 3.06 -2.66 -12.31
N LEU A 46 3.90 -1.82 -12.90
CA LEU A 46 3.64 -0.39 -13.04
C LEU A 46 2.39 -0.08 -13.88
N ILE A 47 2.14 -0.84 -14.95
CA ILE A 47 0.94 -0.65 -15.78
C ILE A 47 -0.30 -0.98 -14.94
N LYS A 48 -0.25 -2.08 -14.19
CA LYS A 48 -1.35 -2.48 -13.32
C LYS A 48 -1.60 -1.45 -12.21
N ILE A 49 -0.56 -0.92 -11.58
CA ILE A 49 -0.64 0.17 -10.60
C ILE A 49 -1.36 1.39 -11.20
N GLN A 50 -0.95 1.82 -12.39
CA GLN A 50 -1.54 2.97 -13.07
C GLN A 50 -3.02 2.74 -13.40
N LYS A 51 -3.39 1.53 -13.84
CA LYS A 51 -4.78 1.18 -14.15
C LYS A 51 -5.63 0.98 -12.91
N PHE A 52 -5.06 0.42 -11.85
CA PHE A 52 -5.77 0.17 -10.60
C PHE A 52 -6.36 1.46 -10.02
N LYS A 53 -5.62 2.57 -10.10
CA LYS A 53 -6.10 3.89 -9.69
C LYS A 53 -7.46 4.23 -10.31
N ASP A 54 -7.63 3.97 -11.61
CA ASP A 54 -8.89 4.25 -12.32
C ASP A 54 -10.01 3.29 -11.87
N TYR A 55 -9.67 2.03 -11.59
CA TYR A 55 -10.61 1.01 -11.12
C TYR A 55 -11.08 1.25 -9.69
N ALA A 56 -10.18 1.58 -8.76
CA ALA A 56 -10.50 1.83 -7.35
C ALA A 56 -11.48 3.00 -7.16
N VAL A 57 -11.40 4.01 -8.03
CA VAL A 57 -12.36 5.13 -8.06
C VAL A 57 -13.71 4.71 -8.62
N THR A 58 -13.75 3.70 -9.49
CA THR A 58 -14.99 3.23 -10.12
C THR A 58 -15.76 2.27 -9.21
N ASP A 59 -15.06 1.39 -8.49
CA ASP A 59 -15.65 0.44 -7.53
C ASP A 59 -15.28 0.79 -6.08
N THR A 60 -15.55 2.04 -5.71
CA THR A 60 -15.17 2.57 -4.41
C THR A 60 -15.83 1.81 -3.26
N GLU A 61 -17.06 1.31 -3.43
CA GLU A 61 -17.75 0.57 -2.36
C GLU A 61 -17.07 -0.77 -2.06
N TYR A 62 -16.67 -1.53 -3.08
CA TYR A 62 -15.93 -2.78 -2.91
C TYR A 62 -14.61 -2.54 -2.17
N TYR A 63 -13.76 -1.66 -2.71
CA TYR A 63 -12.45 -1.40 -2.12
C TYR A 63 -12.56 -0.74 -0.75
N HIS A 64 -13.52 0.17 -0.52
CA HIS A 64 -13.73 0.74 0.81
C HIS A 64 -14.20 -0.32 1.82
N SER A 65 -15.09 -1.24 1.43
CA SER A 65 -15.54 -2.31 2.34
C SER A 65 -14.41 -3.24 2.78
N MET A 66 -13.41 -3.44 1.91
CA MET A 66 -12.26 -4.30 2.15
C MET A 66 -11.11 -3.56 2.87
N LEU A 67 -10.78 -2.36 2.40
CA LEU A 67 -9.59 -1.60 2.79
C LEU A 67 -9.88 -0.62 3.95
N GLY A 68 -11.12 -0.15 4.06
CA GLY A 68 -11.53 0.90 4.99
C GLY A 68 -10.90 2.25 4.68
N TYR A 69 -10.70 3.05 5.74
CA TYR A 69 -10.11 4.37 5.66
C TYR A 69 -8.57 4.30 5.62
N ILE A 70 -8.03 4.13 4.42
CA ILE A 70 -6.60 4.09 4.19
C ILE A 70 -6.21 4.93 2.97
N ARG A 71 -4.93 5.21 2.86
CA ARG A 71 -4.28 5.71 1.67
C ARG A 71 -3.11 4.82 1.31
N ILE A 72 -3.03 4.47 0.04
CA ILE A 72 -1.96 3.67 -0.55
C ILE A 72 -1.25 4.55 -1.57
N GLU A 73 0.05 4.65 -1.40
CA GLU A 73 0.92 5.47 -2.20
C GLU A 73 2.18 4.67 -2.53
N ILE A 74 2.63 4.73 -3.77
CA ILE A 74 3.78 3.96 -4.26
C ILE A 74 4.79 4.96 -4.80
N GLU A 75 6.04 4.85 -4.36
CA GLU A 75 7.16 5.63 -4.88
C GLU A 75 8.16 4.70 -5.56
N GLN A 76 8.58 5.07 -6.77
CA GLN A 76 9.66 4.44 -7.51
C GLN A 76 10.94 5.24 -7.34
N PHE A 77 12.00 4.53 -6.98
CA PHE A 77 13.34 5.07 -6.88
C PHE A 77 14.17 4.56 -8.05
N ASP A 78 14.69 5.50 -8.84
CA ASP A 78 15.68 5.21 -9.87
C ASP A 78 17.06 5.04 -9.21
N PRO A 79 17.77 3.92 -9.42
CA PRO A 79 19.13 3.73 -8.94
C PRO A 79 20.17 4.59 -9.68
N SER A 80 19.78 5.41 -10.66
CA SER A 80 20.65 6.36 -11.36
C SER A 80 21.43 7.25 -10.38
N PRO A 81 22.71 7.57 -10.67
CA PRO A 81 23.54 8.42 -9.81
C PRO A 81 23.04 9.87 -9.66
N ASP A 82 22.04 10.27 -10.44
CA ASP A 82 21.39 11.57 -10.32
C ASP A 82 20.37 11.60 -9.17
N VAL A 83 20.88 11.75 -7.95
CA VAL A 83 20.10 11.93 -6.71
C VAL A 83 19.22 13.19 -6.66
N THR A 84 19.18 14.00 -7.72
CA THR A 84 18.36 15.22 -7.77
C THR A 84 16.98 15.00 -8.38
N THR A 85 16.77 13.85 -9.05
CA THR A 85 15.45 13.52 -9.62
C THR A 85 14.52 13.05 -8.50
N PRO A 86 13.36 13.70 -8.29
CA PRO A 86 12.39 13.23 -7.32
C PRO A 86 11.86 11.85 -7.73
N PRO A 87 11.53 10.97 -6.77
CA PRO A 87 10.96 9.67 -7.09
C PRO A 87 9.63 9.85 -7.82
N GLU A 88 9.37 8.98 -8.79
CA GLU A 88 8.05 8.91 -9.42
C GLU A 88 7.06 8.34 -8.40
N LYS A 89 5.82 8.85 -8.41
CA LYS A 89 4.88 8.65 -7.31
C LYS A 89 3.46 8.45 -7.81
N TRP A 90 2.80 7.41 -7.31
CA TRP A 90 1.40 7.10 -7.60
C TRP A 90 0.59 7.01 -6.31
N GLU A 91 -0.42 7.87 -6.20
CA GLU A 91 -1.50 7.71 -5.22
C GLU A 91 -2.56 6.79 -5.83
N VAL A 92 -2.57 5.53 -5.41
CA VAL A 92 -3.37 4.46 -6.02
C VAL A 92 -4.74 4.31 -5.37
N TYR A 93 -4.84 4.68 -4.09
CA TYR A 93 -6.09 4.66 -3.34
C TYR A 93 -6.00 5.68 -2.21
N ASP A 94 -7.04 6.49 -2.02
CA ASP A 94 -7.14 7.42 -0.89
C ASP A 94 -8.62 7.54 -0.47
N PHE A 95 -8.96 6.95 0.67
CA PHE A 95 -10.30 7.04 1.24
C PHE A 95 -10.23 7.58 2.67
N LYS A 96 -10.54 8.87 2.80
CA LYS A 96 -10.44 9.63 4.07
C LYS A 96 -11.76 9.62 4.83
N PRO A 97 -11.72 9.52 6.17
CA PRO A 97 -12.90 9.75 6.99
C PRO A 97 -13.27 11.24 6.98
N GLU A 98 -14.55 11.58 7.19
CA GLU A 98 -15.00 12.99 7.26
C GLU A 98 -14.33 13.79 8.38
N LYS A 99 -13.88 13.10 9.44
CA LYS A 99 -13.17 13.69 10.58
C LYS A 99 -11.93 12.86 10.84
N GLU A 100 -10.78 13.39 10.46
CA GLU A 100 -9.50 12.74 10.68
C GLU A 100 -9.07 12.94 12.14
N ALA A 101 -8.93 11.84 12.89
CA ALA A 101 -8.44 11.86 14.28
C ALA A 101 -6.93 11.56 14.39
N GLY A 102 -6.28 11.30 13.26
CA GLY A 102 -4.85 11.05 13.11
C GLY A 102 -4.56 9.94 12.10
N GLU A 103 -3.28 9.76 11.76
CA GLU A 103 -2.84 8.72 10.83
C GLU A 103 -1.72 7.85 11.43
N LYS A 104 -1.60 6.62 10.92
CA LYS A 104 -0.43 5.76 11.15
C LYS A 104 0.07 5.26 9.80
N ALA A 105 1.36 5.41 9.54
CA ALA A 105 1.98 4.96 8.30
C ALA A 105 2.78 3.67 8.51
N ILE A 106 2.78 2.81 7.49
CA ILE A 106 3.67 1.65 7.34
C ILE A 106 4.29 1.74 5.95
N GLN A 107 5.53 1.32 5.82
CA GLN A 107 6.25 1.30 4.55
C GLN A 107 6.75 -0.10 4.23
N PHE A 108 6.64 -0.50 2.97
CA PHE A 108 7.07 -1.81 2.48
C PHE A 108 7.96 -1.63 1.25
N PRO A 109 9.21 -2.11 1.28
CA PRO A 109 10.02 -2.18 0.07
C PRO A 109 9.41 -3.19 -0.90
N VAL A 110 9.39 -2.87 -2.18
CA VAL A 110 8.85 -3.74 -3.24
C VAL A 110 9.70 -3.66 -4.50
N LEU A 111 9.59 -4.67 -5.34
CA LEU A 111 10.07 -4.63 -6.71
C LEU A 111 8.97 -4.02 -7.59
N LEU A 112 9.30 -2.97 -8.33
CA LEU A 112 8.41 -2.39 -9.34
C LEU A 112 8.88 -2.83 -10.71
N ARG A 113 8.02 -3.51 -11.45
CA ARG A 113 8.32 -4.00 -12.79
C ARG A 113 7.59 -3.16 -13.83
N ASP A 114 8.35 -2.62 -14.77
CA ASP A 114 7.80 -2.08 -16.01
C ASP A 114 7.87 -3.17 -17.09
N VAL A 115 6.71 -3.65 -17.51
CA VAL A 115 6.61 -4.70 -18.54
C VAL A 115 6.70 -4.15 -19.97
N VAL A 116 6.62 -2.82 -20.16
CA VAL A 116 6.78 -2.19 -21.48
C VAL A 116 8.23 -2.23 -21.91
N ASP A 117 9.14 -1.85 -21.01
CA ASP A 117 10.58 -1.78 -21.26
C ASP A 117 11.35 -2.97 -20.65
N ASN A 118 10.66 -3.81 -19.87
CA ASN A 118 11.20 -4.96 -19.15
C ASN A 118 12.31 -4.57 -18.14
N SER A 119 12.08 -3.46 -17.43
CA SER A 119 12.94 -2.94 -16.37
C SER A 119 12.37 -3.21 -14.98
N ASP A 120 13.27 -3.37 -14.01
CA ASP A 120 12.95 -3.54 -12.60
C ASP A 120 13.51 -2.36 -11.79
N TYR A 121 12.67 -1.78 -10.93
CA TYR A 121 12.99 -0.65 -10.07
C TYR A 121 12.75 -0.98 -8.60
N PHE A 122 13.47 -0.27 -7.72
CA PHE A 122 13.17 -0.30 -6.29
C PHE A 122 11.98 0.60 -6.00
N GLY A 123 10.99 0.08 -5.27
CA GLY A 123 9.83 0.84 -4.84
C GLY A 123 9.61 0.80 -3.35
N ILE A 124 8.86 1.78 -2.85
CA ILE A 124 8.29 1.75 -1.51
C ILE A 124 6.79 1.98 -1.61
N ILE A 125 6.02 1.05 -1.03
CA ILE A 125 4.59 1.24 -0.78
C ILE A 125 4.42 1.87 0.60
N TYR A 126 3.81 3.04 0.63
CA TYR A 126 3.37 3.74 1.83
C TYR A 126 1.87 3.47 2.05
N LEU A 127 1.58 2.73 3.12
CA LEU A 127 0.23 2.48 3.60
C LEU A 127 -0.06 3.39 4.80
N LYS A 128 -0.93 4.38 4.61
CA LYS A 128 -1.42 5.24 5.69
C LYS A 128 -2.81 4.78 6.12
N ILE A 129 -2.99 4.59 7.41
CA ILE A 129 -4.25 4.17 8.01
C ILE A 129 -4.80 5.36 8.78
N TYR A 130 -5.96 5.86 8.35
CA TYR A 130 -6.67 6.93 9.03
C TYR A 130 -7.38 6.40 10.28
N LYS A 131 -7.48 7.26 11.31
CA LYS A 131 -8.16 7.00 12.58
C LYS A 131 -9.41 7.85 12.72
#